data_AF-A0A7I7LLR4-F1
#
_entry.id   AF-A0A7I7LLR4-F1
#
_cell.length_a   1.000
_cell.length_b   1.000
_cell.length_c   1.000
_cell.angle_alpha   90.00
_cell.angle_beta   90.00
_cell.angle_gamma   90.00
#
_symmetry.space_group_name_H-M   'P 1'
#
loop_
_entity.id
_entity.type
_entity.pdbx_description
1 polymer ?
#
loop_
_entity_poly.entity_id
_entity_poly.type
_entity_poly.pdbx_seq_one_letter_code
_entity_poly.pdbx_strand_id
1 'polypeptide(L)'
;MLGLNADELHPDLPVWVSRFGDGFDLRKEPAAIARADDAAANMLWFFETAAASHDRSRPGLISALIAAREAGQLTHEELLALCVQLMFAAHGTTVAQIGNMIADLWTRPDQLALLRAHPELMAAAVNESLRFNGSVQSTAARKPIEDVTLGGAHIRAGQPLIAFVGAANRDPKVFEEPDRFDITRARSAAVMFGAGIHYCLGARLARLECQIAVGTLMRRLPRLTLTERCQLHRHTNIVLPALLHLKAVTAA
;
A
#
# COMPACT_ATOMS: atom_id res chain seq x y z
N MET A 1 10.11 -6.78 -10.45
CA MET A 1 10.70 -6.05 -9.30
C MET A 1 11.79 -6.85 -8.61
N LEU A 2 11.52 -8.08 -8.15
CA LEU A 2 12.50 -8.87 -7.40
C LEU A 2 13.71 -9.37 -8.20
N GLY A 3 13.53 -9.56 -9.51
CA GLY A 3 14.51 -10.30 -10.33
C GLY A 3 14.22 -11.80 -10.40
N LEU A 4 13.05 -12.24 -9.92
CA LEU A 4 12.54 -13.61 -10.02
C LEU A 4 11.48 -13.73 -11.13
N ASN A 5 11.38 -14.91 -11.71
CA ASN A 5 10.34 -15.34 -12.62
C ASN A 5 9.12 -15.83 -11.82
N ALA A 6 7.98 -15.98 -12.48
CA ALA A 6 6.74 -16.37 -11.82
C ALA A 6 6.80 -17.79 -11.22
N ASP A 7 7.52 -18.71 -11.86
CA ASP A 7 7.75 -20.09 -11.41
C ASP A 7 8.73 -20.20 -10.22
N GLU A 8 9.52 -19.15 -9.97
CA GLU A 8 10.41 -19.05 -8.81
C GLU A 8 9.69 -18.51 -7.56
N LEU A 9 8.46 -18.01 -7.69
CA LEU A 9 7.69 -17.49 -6.56
C LEU A 9 6.96 -18.63 -5.84
N HIS A 10 7.09 -18.66 -4.51
CA HIS A 10 6.31 -19.59 -3.70
C HIS A 10 4.81 -19.28 -3.82
N PRO A 11 3.94 -20.28 -4.03
CA PRO A 11 2.49 -20.05 -4.22
C PRO A 11 1.82 -19.37 -3.02
N ASP A 12 2.31 -19.63 -1.81
CA ASP A 12 1.79 -19.01 -0.58
C ASP A 12 2.39 -17.64 -0.25
N LEU A 13 3.34 -17.13 -1.05
CA LEU A 13 3.95 -15.81 -0.80
C LEU A 13 2.91 -14.68 -0.63
N PRO A 14 1.84 -14.58 -1.45
CA PRO A 14 0.80 -13.58 -1.24
C PRO A 14 0.07 -13.73 0.11
N VAL A 15 -0.13 -14.97 0.58
CA VAL A 15 -0.77 -15.26 1.87
C VAL A 15 0.13 -14.82 3.02
N TRP A 16 1.44 -15.12 2.95
CA TRP A 16 2.40 -14.67 3.95
C TRP A 16 2.49 -13.14 3.98
N VAL A 17 2.55 -12.48 2.83
CA VAL A 17 2.54 -11.00 2.75
C VAL A 17 1.29 -10.42 3.42
N SER A 18 0.11 -10.98 3.15
CA SER A 18 -1.12 -10.53 3.78
C SER A 18 -1.09 -10.71 5.30
N ARG A 19 -0.65 -11.87 5.78
CA ARG A 19 -0.60 -12.20 7.21
C ARG A 19 0.46 -11.40 7.96
N PHE A 20 1.58 -11.07 7.32
CA PHE A 20 2.57 -10.17 7.90
C PHE A 20 1.98 -8.78 8.21
N GLY A 21 0.98 -8.35 7.41
CA GLY A 21 0.19 -7.16 7.67
C GLY A 21 -0.57 -7.16 9.00
N ASP A 22 -0.93 -8.32 9.54
CA ASP A 22 -1.62 -8.45 10.83
C ASP A 22 -0.76 -7.91 11.99
N GLY A 23 0.57 -7.97 11.88
CA GLY A 23 1.50 -7.43 12.87
C GLY A 23 1.42 -5.90 13.03
N PHE A 24 0.89 -5.21 12.02
CA PHE A 24 0.70 -3.76 12.02
C PHE A 24 -0.68 -3.33 12.57
N ASP A 25 -1.56 -4.27 12.91
CA ASP A 25 -2.84 -3.94 13.53
C ASP A 25 -2.63 -3.31 14.92
N LEU A 26 -3.32 -2.20 15.19
CA LEU A 26 -3.22 -1.47 16.46
C LEU A 26 -3.89 -2.22 17.63
N ARG A 27 -4.81 -3.15 17.35
CA ARG A 27 -5.47 -3.96 18.38
C ARG A 27 -4.52 -4.94 19.06
N LYS A 28 -3.42 -5.33 18.37
CA LYS A 28 -2.36 -6.20 18.90
C LYS A 28 -2.89 -7.50 19.50
N GLU A 29 -3.89 -8.10 18.86
CA GLU A 29 -4.42 -9.41 19.25
C GLU A 29 -3.29 -10.48 19.21
N PRO A 30 -3.09 -11.29 20.26
CA PRO A 30 -1.99 -12.26 20.30
C PRO A 30 -1.98 -13.22 19.11
N ALA A 31 -3.16 -13.67 18.67
CA ALA A 31 -3.28 -14.53 17.50
C ALA A 31 -2.88 -13.83 16.19
N ALA A 32 -3.08 -12.52 16.09
CA ALA A 32 -2.65 -11.72 14.93
C ALA A 32 -1.13 -11.55 14.89
N ILE A 33 -0.51 -11.33 16.06
CA ILE A 33 0.94 -11.27 16.20
C ILE A 33 1.58 -12.60 15.81
N ALA A 34 1.08 -13.72 16.37
CA ALA A 34 1.61 -15.05 16.04
C ALA A 34 1.53 -15.37 14.53
N ARG A 35 0.42 -15.03 13.87
CA ARG A 35 0.30 -15.20 12.40
C ARG A 35 1.31 -14.35 11.62
N ALA A 36 1.60 -13.14 12.09
CA ALA A 36 2.57 -12.26 11.46
C ALA A 36 4.00 -12.78 11.64
N ASP A 37 4.33 -13.32 12.82
CA ASP A 37 5.63 -13.93 13.11
C ASP A 37 5.85 -15.19 12.25
N ASP A 38 4.85 -16.07 12.15
CA ASP A 38 4.90 -17.25 11.26
C ASP A 38 5.10 -16.83 9.79
N ALA A 39 4.38 -15.79 9.35
CA ALA A 39 4.53 -15.26 8.00
C ALA A 39 5.92 -14.66 7.75
N ALA A 40 6.48 -13.95 8.74
CA ALA A 40 7.84 -13.42 8.67
C ALA A 40 8.86 -14.55 8.52
N ALA A 41 8.77 -15.60 9.34
CA ALA A 41 9.65 -16.76 9.27
C ALA A 41 9.59 -17.45 7.90
N ASN A 42 8.39 -17.66 7.35
CA ASN A 42 8.22 -18.27 6.03
C ASN A 42 8.81 -17.40 4.91
N MET A 43 8.63 -16.07 4.96
CA MET A 43 9.23 -15.19 3.97
C MET A 43 10.76 -15.12 4.10
N LEU A 44 11.30 -15.13 5.32
CA LEU A 44 12.74 -15.21 5.55
C LEU A 44 13.32 -16.48 4.94
N TRP A 45 12.70 -17.64 5.20
CA TRP A 45 13.10 -18.91 4.57
C TRP A 45 13.05 -18.86 3.04
N PHE A 46 11.99 -18.27 2.48
CA PHE A 46 11.86 -18.12 1.03
C PHE A 46 12.97 -17.23 0.46
N PHE A 47 13.23 -16.07 1.05
CA PHE A 47 14.26 -15.15 0.57
C PHE A 47 15.68 -15.67 0.80
N GLU A 48 15.92 -16.46 1.84
CA GLU A 48 17.17 -17.19 2.03
C GLU A 48 17.43 -18.12 0.84
N THR A 49 16.44 -18.95 0.52
CA THR A 49 16.52 -19.91 -0.58
C THR A 49 16.68 -19.19 -1.92
N ALA A 50 15.88 -18.16 -2.16
CA ALA A 50 15.91 -17.38 -3.39
C ALA A 50 17.24 -16.64 -3.56
N ALA A 51 17.79 -16.02 -2.52
CA ALA A 51 19.07 -15.32 -2.59
C ALA A 51 20.24 -16.29 -2.82
N ALA A 52 20.19 -17.48 -2.22
CA ALA A 52 21.22 -18.50 -2.38
C ALA A 52 21.29 -19.07 -3.80
N SER A 53 20.15 -19.24 -4.47
CA SER A 53 20.07 -19.76 -5.85
C SER A 53 19.97 -18.66 -6.92
N HIS A 54 20.05 -17.38 -6.54
CA HIS A 54 19.81 -16.26 -7.45
C HIS A 54 20.89 -16.13 -8.53
N ASP A 55 20.47 -16.04 -9.79
CA ASP A 55 21.37 -15.65 -10.88
C ASP A 55 21.68 -14.14 -10.79
N ARG A 56 22.91 -13.84 -10.35
CA ARG A 56 23.41 -12.48 -10.11
C ARG A 56 23.49 -11.62 -11.38
N SER A 57 23.46 -12.23 -12.56
CA SER A 57 23.43 -11.48 -13.83
C SER A 57 22.07 -10.83 -14.10
N ARG A 58 21.00 -11.34 -13.47
CA ARG A 58 19.65 -10.83 -13.66
C ARG A 58 19.49 -9.51 -12.92
N PRO A 59 18.96 -8.45 -13.55
CA PRO A 59 18.64 -7.22 -12.85
C PRO A 59 17.44 -7.42 -11.92
N GLY A 60 17.48 -6.82 -10.73
CA GLY A 60 16.37 -6.90 -9.78
C GLY A 60 16.77 -6.48 -8.38
N LEU A 61 15.76 -6.35 -7.51
CA LEU A 61 15.98 -6.00 -6.11
C LEU A 61 16.91 -7.00 -5.39
N ILE A 62 16.74 -8.30 -5.63
CA ILE A 62 17.56 -9.32 -4.97
C ILE A 62 19.04 -9.17 -5.37
N SER A 63 19.34 -9.02 -6.67
CA SER A 63 20.71 -8.77 -7.14
C SER A 63 21.31 -7.50 -6.54
N ALA A 64 20.53 -6.42 -6.45
CA ALA A 64 21.00 -5.17 -5.85
C ALA A 64 21.34 -5.33 -4.37
N LEU A 65 20.52 -6.07 -3.61
CA LEU A 65 20.77 -6.32 -2.18
C LEU A 65 21.94 -7.30 -1.97
N ILE A 66 22.10 -8.31 -2.82
CA ILE A 66 23.27 -9.20 -2.80
C ILE A 66 24.55 -8.39 -3.05
N ALA A 67 24.57 -7.52 -4.06
CA ALA A 67 25.72 -6.68 -4.35
C ALA A 67 26.08 -5.73 -3.19
N ALA A 68 25.07 -5.15 -2.53
CA ALA A 68 25.28 -4.32 -1.34
C ALA A 68 25.86 -5.12 -0.16
N ARG A 69 25.40 -6.34 0.06
CA ARG A 69 25.97 -7.27 1.05
C ARG A 69 27.43 -7.61 0.73
N GLU A 70 27.74 -7.93 -0.53
CA GLU A 70 29.11 -8.23 -0.97
C GLU A 70 30.06 -7.03 -0.84
N ALA A 71 29.53 -5.82 -0.98
CA ALA A 71 30.26 -4.58 -0.71
C ALA A 71 30.39 -4.24 0.79
N GLY A 72 29.88 -5.07 1.69
CA GLY A 72 29.91 -4.85 3.13
C GLY A 72 28.98 -3.73 3.63
N GLN A 73 28.00 -3.31 2.83
CA GLN A 73 27.02 -2.28 3.19
C GLN A 73 25.81 -2.83 3.94
N LEU A 74 25.58 -4.14 3.83
CA LEU A 74 24.51 -4.87 4.50
C LEU A 74 25.06 -6.16 5.09
N THR A 75 24.53 -6.57 6.25
CA THR A 75 24.68 -7.94 6.71
C THR A 75 23.78 -8.89 5.93
N HIS A 76 23.96 -10.19 6.16
CA HIS A 76 23.08 -11.20 5.59
C HIS A 76 21.64 -11.06 6.10
N GLU A 77 21.49 -10.84 7.40
CA GLU A 77 20.21 -10.63 8.06
C GLU A 77 19.51 -9.38 7.54
N GLU A 78 20.25 -8.29 7.31
CA GLU A 78 19.71 -7.05 6.75
C GLU A 78 19.22 -7.23 5.31
N LEU A 79 19.93 -8.01 4.48
CA LEU A 79 19.48 -8.37 3.13
C LEU A 79 18.12 -9.06 3.18
N LEU A 80 17.97 -10.10 4.01
CA LEU A 80 16.72 -10.86 4.12
C LEU A 80 15.60 -9.98 4.68
N ALA A 81 15.88 -9.20 5.73
CA ALA A 81 14.92 -8.29 6.33
C ALA A 81 14.43 -7.24 5.32
N LEU A 82 15.32 -6.69 4.48
CA LEU A 82 14.96 -5.76 3.42
C LEU A 82 14.13 -6.43 2.32
N CYS A 83 14.44 -7.67 1.94
CA CYS A 83 13.61 -8.44 1.00
C CYS A 83 12.17 -8.61 1.53
N VAL A 84 12.02 -9.04 2.79
CA VAL A 84 10.72 -9.19 3.44
C VAL A 84 9.97 -7.85 3.51
N GLN A 85 10.64 -6.80 4.00
CA GLN A 85 10.04 -5.48 4.16
C GLN A 85 9.59 -4.89 2.83
N LEU A 86 10.41 -4.97 1.79
CA LEU A 86 10.08 -4.42 0.47
C LEU A 86 9.02 -5.24 -0.25
N MET A 87 9.01 -6.56 -0.09
CA MET A 87 7.94 -7.42 -0.61
C MET A 87 6.59 -7.06 0.03
N PHE A 88 6.54 -6.98 1.36
CA PHE A 88 5.33 -6.55 2.05
C PHE A 88 4.87 -5.15 1.63
N ALA A 89 5.80 -4.18 1.68
CA ALA A 89 5.50 -2.79 1.41
C ALA A 89 5.03 -2.56 -0.03
N ALA A 90 5.61 -3.26 -1.01
CA ALA A 90 5.28 -3.08 -2.43
C ALA A 90 3.99 -3.82 -2.84
N HIS A 91 3.79 -5.04 -2.35
CA HIS A 91 2.70 -5.90 -2.82
C HIS A 91 1.38 -5.58 -2.11
N GLY A 92 1.33 -5.70 -0.77
CA GLY A 92 0.08 -5.61 -0.02
C GLY A 92 -0.60 -4.25 -0.14
N THR A 93 0.19 -3.17 -0.10
CA THR A 93 -0.35 -1.80 -0.15
C THR A 93 -0.88 -1.44 -1.55
N THR A 94 -0.16 -1.79 -2.61
CA THR A 94 -0.55 -1.41 -3.98
C THR A 94 -1.75 -2.20 -4.46
N VAL A 95 -1.83 -3.51 -4.15
CA VAL A 95 -3.02 -4.33 -4.43
C VAL A 95 -4.25 -3.75 -3.73
N ALA A 96 -4.12 -3.40 -2.44
CA ALA A 96 -5.20 -2.77 -1.70
C ALA A 96 -5.60 -1.41 -2.29
N GLN A 97 -4.64 -0.59 -2.71
CA GLN A 97 -4.91 0.72 -3.29
C GLN A 97 -5.63 0.63 -4.64
N ILE A 98 -5.25 -0.31 -5.50
CA ILE A 98 -5.93 -0.55 -6.77
C ILE A 98 -7.39 -0.96 -6.50
N GLY A 99 -7.62 -1.88 -5.57
CA GLY A 99 -8.97 -2.29 -5.16
C GLY A 99 -9.80 -1.13 -4.60
N ASN A 100 -9.20 -0.29 -3.75
CA ASN A 100 -9.82 0.91 -3.21
C ASN A 100 -10.20 1.91 -4.31
N MET A 101 -9.31 2.18 -5.26
CA MET A 101 -9.57 3.09 -6.37
C MET A 101 -10.68 2.57 -7.29
N ILE A 102 -10.70 1.27 -7.58
CA ILE A 102 -11.80 0.65 -8.34
C ILE A 102 -13.12 0.84 -7.61
N ALA A 103 -13.18 0.53 -6.30
CA ALA A 103 -14.39 0.75 -5.52
C ALA A 103 -14.81 2.23 -5.52
N ASP A 104 -13.86 3.15 -5.35
CA ASP A 104 -14.16 4.58 -5.29
C ASP A 104 -14.77 5.12 -6.58
N LEU A 105 -14.24 4.72 -7.74
CA LEU A 105 -14.72 5.14 -9.05
C LEU A 105 -16.02 4.44 -9.45
N TRP A 106 -16.09 3.11 -9.31
CA TRP A 106 -17.26 2.34 -9.77
C TRP A 106 -18.50 2.49 -8.90
N THR A 107 -18.36 3.03 -7.68
CA THR A 107 -19.50 3.47 -6.85
C THR A 107 -19.91 4.92 -7.12
N ARG A 108 -19.20 5.65 -7.99
CA ARG A 108 -19.43 7.07 -8.31
C ARG A 108 -19.52 7.27 -9.84
N PRO A 109 -20.68 6.97 -10.44
CA PRO A 109 -20.85 6.95 -11.89
C PRO A 109 -20.49 8.28 -12.57
N ASP A 110 -20.71 9.41 -11.91
CA ASP A 110 -20.36 10.76 -12.37
C ASP A 110 -18.84 10.92 -12.53
N GLN A 111 -18.07 10.54 -11.50
CA GLN A 111 -16.60 10.60 -11.50
C GLN A 111 -16.00 9.61 -12.50
N LEU A 112 -16.58 8.40 -12.60
CA LEU A 112 -16.14 7.40 -13.58
C LEU A 112 -16.44 7.85 -15.03
N ALA A 113 -17.61 8.43 -15.29
CA ALA A 113 -17.96 8.98 -16.59
C ALA A 113 -17.03 10.14 -16.97
N LEU A 114 -16.74 11.03 -16.02
CA LEU A 114 -15.79 12.12 -16.22
C LEU A 114 -14.39 11.60 -16.59
N LEU A 115 -13.87 10.61 -15.84
CA LEU A 115 -12.56 10.01 -16.13
C LEU A 115 -12.53 9.27 -17.48
N ARG A 116 -13.66 8.70 -17.93
CA ARG A 116 -13.79 8.10 -19.26
C ARG A 116 -13.71 9.15 -20.37
N ALA A 117 -14.38 10.29 -20.18
CA ALA A 117 -14.37 11.40 -21.13
C ALA A 117 -13.01 12.12 -21.15
N HIS A 118 -12.31 12.14 -20.02
CA HIS A 118 -11.04 12.83 -19.81
C HIS A 118 -9.96 11.91 -19.22
N PRO A 119 -9.39 10.95 -20.00
CA PRO A 119 -8.40 10.00 -19.51
C PRO A 119 -7.11 10.66 -18.96
N GLU A 120 -6.82 11.89 -19.37
CA GLU A 120 -5.72 12.71 -18.85
C GLU A 120 -5.85 12.99 -17.33
N LEU A 121 -7.06 12.90 -16.77
CA LEU A 121 -7.30 13.04 -15.33
C LEU A 121 -6.87 11.82 -14.52
N MET A 122 -6.37 10.74 -15.14
CA MET A 122 -6.00 9.50 -14.44
C MET A 122 -4.99 9.74 -13.31
N ALA A 123 -3.99 10.59 -13.52
CA ALA A 123 -3.01 10.92 -12.48
C ALA A 123 -3.65 11.66 -11.29
N ALA A 124 -4.61 12.56 -11.57
CA ALA A 124 -5.36 13.27 -10.53
C ALA A 124 -6.32 12.33 -9.78
N ALA A 125 -7.01 11.43 -10.49
CA ALA A 125 -7.87 10.42 -9.91
C ALA A 125 -7.12 9.47 -8.96
N VAL A 126 -5.89 9.05 -9.33
CA VAL A 126 -5.03 8.26 -8.43
C VAL A 126 -4.71 9.05 -7.16
N ASN A 127 -4.28 10.31 -7.29
CA ASN A 127 -3.98 11.13 -6.12
C ASN A 127 -5.22 11.33 -5.22
N GLU A 128 -6.39 11.54 -5.81
CA GLU A 128 -7.63 11.70 -5.04
C GLU A 128 -8.03 10.40 -4.34
N SER A 129 -7.85 9.23 -4.96
CA SER A 129 -8.10 7.94 -4.30
C SER A 129 -7.13 7.69 -3.15
N LEU A 130 -5.85 8.04 -3.30
CA LEU A 130 -4.85 7.96 -2.23
C LEU A 130 -5.20 8.86 -1.05
N ARG A 131 -5.80 10.04 -1.30
CA ARG A 131 -6.29 10.94 -0.25
C ARG A 131 -7.55 10.34 0.40
N PHE A 132 -8.56 10.07 -0.42
CA PHE A 132 -9.89 9.74 0.04
C PHE A 132 -9.96 8.40 0.77
N ASN A 133 -9.31 7.37 0.24
CA ASN A 133 -9.39 5.99 0.71
C ASN A 133 -8.05 5.27 0.47
N GLY A 134 -6.97 5.87 0.99
CA GLY A 134 -5.62 5.34 0.91
C GLY A 134 -5.47 3.97 1.59
N SER A 135 -4.62 3.10 1.05
CA SER A 135 -4.34 1.77 1.60
C SER A 135 -3.51 1.79 2.89
N VAL A 136 -3.02 2.96 3.32
CA VAL A 136 -2.28 3.17 4.57
C VAL A 136 -2.92 4.32 5.34
N GLN A 137 -3.43 4.02 6.54
CA GLN A 137 -4.22 4.96 7.35
C GLN A 137 -3.47 5.51 8.56
N SER A 138 -2.30 4.96 8.90
CA SER A 138 -1.47 5.49 9.98
C SER A 138 0.03 5.34 9.68
N THR A 139 0.85 6.15 10.34
CA THR A 139 2.29 5.95 10.36
C THR A 139 2.65 4.76 11.23
N ALA A 140 3.87 4.24 11.07
CA ALA A 140 4.50 3.48 12.15
C ALA A 140 4.67 4.36 13.40
N ALA A 141 4.75 3.73 14.57
CA ALA A 141 4.96 4.46 15.81
C ALA A 141 6.26 5.29 15.74
N ARG A 142 6.21 6.50 16.30
CA ARG A 142 7.36 7.36 16.54
C ARG A 142 7.50 7.58 18.04
N LYS A 143 8.73 7.69 18.52
CA LYS A 143 9.04 8.00 19.91
C LYS A 143 9.94 9.23 19.92
N PRO A 144 9.53 10.34 20.53
CA PRO A 144 10.39 11.52 20.61
C PRO A 144 11.55 11.22 21.56
N ILE A 145 12.73 11.74 21.26
CA ILE A 145 13.95 11.54 22.07
C ILE A 145 14.02 12.50 23.27
N GLU A 146 13.21 13.55 23.25
CA GLU A 146 13.03 14.56 24.28
C GLU A 146 11.55 14.90 24.40
N ASP A 147 11.17 15.67 25.43
CA ASP A 147 9.80 16.14 25.57
C ASP A 147 9.46 17.14 24.45
N VAL A 148 8.31 16.98 23.81
CA VAL A 148 7.89 17.83 22.68
C VAL A 148 6.45 18.32 22.88
N THR A 149 6.16 19.52 22.37
CA THR A 149 4.78 20.03 22.28
C THR A 149 4.32 19.99 20.83
N LEU A 150 3.26 19.23 20.54
CA LEU A 150 2.70 19.07 19.19
C LEU A 150 1.20 19.36 19.22
N GLY A 151 0.75 20.32 18.41
CA GLY A 151 -0.68 20.68 18.34
C GLY A 151 -1.27 21.12 19.69
N GLY A 152 -0.44 21.69 20.58
CA GLY A 152 -0.84 22.07 21.94
C GLY A 152 -0.80 20.94 22.97
N ALA A 153 -0.51 19.70 22.57
CA ALA A 153 -0.33 18.57 23.49
C ALA A 153 1.14 18.38 23.85
N HIS A 154 1.42 18.24 25.15
CA HIS A 154 2.74 17.88 25.65
C HIS A 154 2.93 16.35 25.61
N ILE A 155 4.01 15.91 24.98
CA ILE A 155 4.35 14.49 24.77
C ILE A 155 5.72 14.24 25.37
N ARG A 156 5.81 13.21 26.23
CA ARG A 156 7.06 12.89 26.91
C ARG A 156 8.04 12.13 26.01
N ALA A 157 9.32 12.30 26.27
CA ALA A 157 10.37 11.46 25.69
C ALA A 157 10.02 9.97 25.82
N GLY A 158 10.19 9.20 24.74
CA GLY A 158 9.92 7.77 24.69
C GLY A 158 8.44 7.38 24.53
N GLN A 159 7.49 8.30 24.71
CA GLN A 159 6.06 8.02 24.54
C GLN A 159 5.74 7.71 23.07
N PRO A 160 5.15 6.54 22.75
CA PRO A 160 4.81 6.20 21.37
C PRO A 160 3.68 7.07 20.84
N LEU A 161 3.86 7.56 19.62
CA LEU A 161 2.91 8.36 18.87
C LEU A 161 2.63 7.70 17.52
N ILE A 162 1.36 7.72 17.12
CA ILE A 162 0.92 7.25 15.81
C ILE A 162 0.13 8.38 15.18
N ALA A 163 0.54 8.82 13.99
CA ALA A 163 -0.21 9.81 13.23
C ALA A 163 -1.21 9.08 12.33
N PHE A 164 -2.48 9.44 12.44
CA PHE A 164 -3.54 8.93 11.56
C PHE A 164 -3.55 9.70 10.24
N VAL A 165 -2.90 9.11 9.24
CA VAL A 165 -2.82 9.63 7.87
C VAL A 165 -4.21 9.78 7.25
N GLY A 166 -5.12 8.86 7.53
CA GLY A 166 -6.52 8.95 7.09
C GLY A 166 -7.20 10.24 7.56
N ALA A 167 -7.03 10.58 8.84
CA ALA A 167 -7.57 11.80 9.42
C ALA A 167 -6.93 13.05 8.80
N ALA A 168 -5.60 13.05 8.60
CA ALA A 168 -4.91 14.16 7.94
C ALA A 168 -5.40 14.38 6.49
N ASN A 169 -5.68 13.31 5.75
CA ASN A 169 -6.23 13.37 4.40
C ASN A 169 -7.71 13.81 4.34
N ARG A 170 -8.38 13.92 5.50
CA ARG A 170 -9.76 14.41 5.66
C ARG A 170 -9.83 15.71 6.47
N ASP A 171 -8.70 16.38 6.74
CA ASP A 171 -8.68 17.61 7.53
C ASP A 171 -9.40 18.76 6.79
N PRO A 172 -10.52 19.31 7.30
CA PRO A 172 -11.24 20.41 6.67
C PRO A 172 -10.45 21.73 6.63
N LYS A 173 -9.38 21.86 7.42
CA LYS A 173 -8.47 23.02 7.33
C LYS A 173 -7.57 22.97 6.09
N VAL A 174 -7.43 21.78 5.48
CA VAL A 174 -6.55 21.55 4.32
C VAL A 174 -7.37 21.28 3.06
N PHE A 175 -8.47 20.52 3.18
CA PHE A 175 -9.31 20.10 2.07
C PHE A 175 -10.74 20.63 2.23
N GLU A 176 -11.20 21.41 1.27
CA GLU A 176 -12.62 21.75 1.14
C GLU A 176 -13.44 20.50 0.82
N GLU A 177 -14.60 20.33 1.45
CA GLU A 177 -15.45 19.13 1.33
C GLU A 177 -14.61 17.82 1.44
N PRO A 178 -13.92 17.56 2.57
CA PRO A 178 -12.92 16.48 2.65
C PRO A 178 -13.52 15.09 2.43
N ASP A 179 -14.81 14.93 2.71
CA ASP A 179 -15.56 13.67 2.56
C ASP A 179 -16.17 13.49 1.16
N ARG A 180 -15.94 14.44 0.24
CA ARG A 180 -16.30 14.31 -1.17
C ARG A 180 -15.09 13.80 -1.96
N PHE A 181 -15.31 12.73 -2.73
CA PHE A 181 -14.35 12.21 -3.71
C PHE A 181 -14.52 13.00 -5.01
N ASP A 182 -13.47 13.71 -5.42
CA ASP A 182 -13.47 14.57 -6.62
C ASP A 182 -12.13 14.47 -7.36
N ILE A 183 -12.14 13.84 -8.54
CA ILE A 183 -10.92 13.64 -9.35
C ILE A 183 -10.38 14.94 -9.96
N THR A 184 -11.15 16.03 -9.90
CA THR A 184 -10.76 17.36 -10.41
C THR A 184 -10.13 18.25 -9.33
N ARG A 185 -10.03 17.76 -8.09
CA ARG A 185 -9.47 18.51 -6.96
C ARG A 185 -8.06 19.02 -7.27
N ALA A 186 -7.91 20.34 -7.31
CA ALA A 186 -6.64 21.02 -7.62
C ALA A 186 -5.51 20.68 -6.62
N ARG A 187 -5.85 20.44 -5.35
CA ARG A 187 -4.93 20.02 -4.28
C ARG A 187 -5.24 18.61 -3.82
N SER A 188 -4.52 17.63 -4.36
CA SER A 188 -4.59 16.25 -3.88
C SER A 188 -3.23 15.75 -3.35
N ALA A 189 -2.57 16.57 -2.53
CA ALA A 189 -1.33 16.18 -1.86
C ALA A 189 -1.65 15.23 -0.68
N ALA A 190 -2.10 14.02 -0.98
CA ALA A 190 -2.32 12.97 0.00
C ALA A 190 -1.00 12.68 0.73
N VAL A 191 -1.03 12.66 2.06
CA VAL A 191 0.15 12.33 2.89
C VAL A 191 0.30 10.83 3.13
N MET A 192 -0.37 10.01 2.32
CA MET A 192 -0.34 8.53 2.40
C MET A 192 1.07 7.95 2.26
N PHE A 193 1.95 8.62 1.50
CA PHE A 193 3.34 8.20 1.30
C PHE A 193 4.29 8.71 2.40
N GLY A 194 3.76 9.36 3.44
CA GLY A 194 4.55 9.96 4.52
C GLY A 194 5.36 11.17 4.06
N ALA A 195 6.40 11.50 4.83
CA ALA A 195 7.30 12.63 4.59
C ALA A 195 8.68 12.36 5.22
N GLY A 196 9.66 13.21 4.89
CA GLY A 196 11.01 13.16 5.43
C GLY A 196 11.85 11.99 4.90
N ILE A 197 12.83 11.53 5.67
CA ILE A 197 13.77 10.47 5.29
C ILE A 197 13.10 9.11 5.02
N HIS A 198 11.86 8.93 5.50
CA HIS A 198 11.06 7.73 5.28
C HIS A 198 9.94 7.95 4.25
N TYR A 199 10.01 9.00 3.44
CA TYR A 199 9.09 9.17 2.32
C TYR A 199 9.12 7.91 1.44
N CYS A 200 7.95 7.39 1.09
CA CYS A 200 7.81 6.08 0.48
C CYS A 200 8.67 5.92 -0.78
N LEU A 201 9.61 4.97 -0.73
CA LEU A 201 10.48 4.61 -1.85
C LEU A 201 9.68 4.20 -3.10
N GLY A 202 8.56 3.50 -2.90
CA GLY A 202 7.67 3.02 -3.95
C GLY A 202 6.66 4.04 -4.48
N ALA A 203 6.66 5.29 -4.00
CA ALA A 203 5.57 6.24 -4.26
C ALA A 203 5.31 6.51 -5.75
N ARG A 204 6.35 6.52 -6.59
CA ARG A 204 6.21 6.69 -8.05
C ARG A 204 5.68 5.43 -8.71
N LEU A 205 6.21 4.27 -8.32
CA LEU A 205 5.81 2.97 -8.85
C LEU A 205 4.35 2.66 -8.51
N ALA A 206 3.94 2.83 -7.24
CA ALA A 206 2.57 2.60 -6.80
C ALA A 206 1.55 3.45 -7.58
N ARG A 207 1.87 4.73 -7.83
CA ARG A 207 1.03 5.60 -8.68
C ARG A 207 0.94 5.07 -10.10
N LEU A 208 2.08 4.72 -10.71
CA LEU A 208 2.12 4.20 -12.06
C LEU A 208 1.29 2.90 -12.20
N GLU A 209 1.43 1.99 -11.25
CA GLU A 209 0.66 0.74 -11.21
C GLU A 209 -0.85 1.00 -11.10
N CYS A 210 -1.28 1.93 -10.24
CA CYS A 210 -2.69 2.32 -10.15
C CYS A 210 -3.22 2.89 -11.48
N GLN A 211 -2.46 3.78 -12.12
CA GLN A 211 -2.84 4.37 -13.42
C GLN A 211 -2.96 3.30 -14.51
N ILE A 212 -1.98 2.38 -14.58
CA ILE A 212 -1.97 1.30 -15.57
C ILE A 212 -3.11 0.33 -15.31
N ALA A 213 -3.30 -0.12 -14.08
CA ALA A 213 -4.30 -1.11 -13.73
C ALA A 213 -5.72 -0.59 -14.00
N VAL A 214 -6.08 0.57 -13.45
CA VAL A 214 -7.41 1.15 -13.62
C VAL A 214 -7.64 1.61 -15.06
N GLY A 215 -6.66 2.25 -15.69
CA GLY A 215 -6.76 2.63 -17.10
C GLY A 215 -6.93 1.43 -18.02
N THR A 216 -6.23 0.32 -17.77
CA THR A 216 -6.39 -0.91 -18.54
C THR A 216 -7.76 -1.54 -18.31
N LEU A 217 -8.24 -1.56 -17.07
CA LEU A 217 -9.57 -2.05 -16.72
C LEU A 217 -10.66 -1.27 -17.48
N MET A 218 -10.60 0.06 -17.48
CA MET A 218 -11.54 0.92 -18.20
C MET A 218 -11.50 0.68 -19.71
N ARG A 219 -10.32 0.51 -20.31
CA ARG A 219 -10.16 0.27 -21.75
C ARG A 219 -10.63 -1.12 -22.18
N ARG A 220 -10.30 -2.16 -21.41
CA ARG A 220 -10.63 -3.56 -21.77
C ARG A 220 -12.05 -3.95 -21.39
N LEU A 221 -12.63 -3.33 -20.36
CA LEU A 221 -13.97 -3.61 -19.85
C LEU A 221 -14.79 -2.31 -19.73
N PRO A 222 -15.10 -1.63 -20.85
CA PRO A 222 -15.75 -0.31 -20.83
C PRO A 222 -17.17 -0.34 -20.27
N ARG A 223 -17.84 -1.51 -20.32
CA ARG A 223 -19.19 -1.73 -19.77
C ARG A 223 -19.18 -2.42 -18.41
N LEU A 224 -18.04 -2.43 -17.71
CA LEU A 224 -17.96 -2.97 -16.36
C LEU A 224 -18.82 -2.14 -15.41
N THR A 225 -19.73 -2.80 -14.70
CA THR A 225 -20.54 -2.21 -13.63
C THR A 225 -20.50 -3.09 -12.39
N LEU A 226 -20.71 -2.49 -11.21
CA LEU A 226 -20.88 -3.25 -9.98
C LEU A 226 -22.28 -3.87 -9.97
N THR A 227 -22.38 -5.06 -9.37
CA THR A 227 -23.68 -5.69 -9.15
C THR A 227 -24.41 -5.02 -7.98
N GLU A 228 -25.74 -4.95 -8.00
CA GLU A 228 -26.55 -4.39 -6.90
C GLU A 228 -26.34 -5.11 -5.56
N ARG A 229 -25.84 -6.35 -5.59
CA ARG A 229 -25.46 -7.15 -4.40
C ARG A 229 -24.04 -6.91 -3.93
N CYS A 230 -23.32 -5.94 -4.48
CA CYS A 230 -21.93 -5.70 -4.13
C CYS A 230 -21.83 -4.99 -2.76
N GLN A 231 -21.86 -5.77 -1.68
CA GLN A 231 -21.38 -5.30 -0.38
C GLN A 231 -19.85 -5.19 -0.46
N LEU A 232 -19.33 -3.98 -0.18
CA LEU A 232 -17.89 -3.76 -0.08
C LEU A 232 -17.39 -4.37 1.23
N HIS A 233 -16.86 -5.59 1.17
CA HIS A 233 -16.21 -6.21 2.33
C HIS A 233 -14.79 -5.70 2.44
N ARG A 234 -14.48 -4.96 3.51
CA ARG A 234 -13.13 -4.45 3.80
C ARG A 234 -12.45 -5.28 4.87
N HIS A 235 -11.12 -5.32 4.83
CA HIS A 235 -10.32 -5.90 5.88
C HIS A 235 -10.56 -5.18 7.22
N THR A 236 -10.53 -5.91 8.33
CA THR A 236 -10.76 -5.32 9.67
C THR A 236 -9.56 -4.54 10.21
N ASN A 237 -8.39 -4.68 9.58
CA ASN A 237 -7.21 -3.89 9.90
C ASN A 237 -7.44 -2.43 9.49
N ILE A 238 -7.64 -1.58 10.49
CA ILE A 238 -7.88 -0.14 10.29
C ILE A 238 -6.66 0.60 9.76
N VAL A 239 -5.45 0.06 9.90
CA VAL A 239 -4.20 0.66 9.39
C VAL A 239 -4.02 0.39 7.91
N LEU A 240 -4.43 -0.80 7.46
CA LEU A 240 -4.25 -1.28 6.09
C LEU A 240 -5.62 -1.69 5.49
N PRO A 241 -6.54 -0.74 5.26
CA PRO A 241 -7.84 -1.06 4.70
C PRO A 241 -7.67 -1.54 3.25
N ALA A 242 -8.08 -2.78 3.02
CA ALA A 242 -8.12 -3.39 1.71
C ALA A 242 -9.54 -3.88 1.40
N LEU A 243 -9.95 -3.77 0.14
CA LEU A 243 -11.16 -4.41 -0.34
C LEU A 243 -10.91 -5.91 -0.53
N LEU A 244 -11.73 -6.75 0.10
CA LEU A 244 -11.61 -8.21 0.04
C LEU A 244 -12.38 -8.79 -1.14
N HIS A 245 -13.59 -8.27 -1.39
CA HIS A 245 -14.46 -8.78 -2.45
C HIS A 245 -15.17 -7.63 -3.16
N LEU A 246 -15.15 -7.69 -4.49
CA LEU A 246 -15.92 -6.82 -5.37
C LEU A 246 -16.60 -7.70 -6.44
N LYS A 247 -17.93 -7.69 -6.49
CA LYS A 247 -18.70 -8.42 -7.51
C LYS A 247 -19.11 -7.46 -8.62
N ALA A 248 -18.54 -7.65 -9.80
CA ALA A 248 -18.80 -6.86 -10.98
C ALA A 248 -19.27 -7.74 -12.15
N VAL A 249 -20.00 -7.14 -13.07
CA VAL A 249 -20.45 -7.76 -14.32
C VAL A 249 -20.03 -6.87 -15.48
N THR A 250 -19.70 -7.49 -16.61
CA THR A 250 -19.59 -6.78 -17.88
C THR A 250 -20.81 -7.18 -18.70
N ALA A 251 -21.56 -6.20 -19.20
CA ALA A 251 -22.59 -6.48 -20.19
C ALA A 251 -21.93 -7.04 -21.47
N ALA A 252 -22.56 -8.07 -22.05
CA ALA A 252 -22.16 -8.69 -23.33
C ALA A 252 -22.26 -7.71 -24.50
#